data_AF-A0A5T0HA49-F1
#
_entry.id   AF-A0A5T0HA49-F1
#
_cell.length_a   1.000
_cell.length_b   1.000
_cell.length_c   1.000
_cell.angle_alpha   90.00
_cell.angle_beta   90.00
_cell.angle_gamma   90.00
#
_symmetry.space_group_name_H-M   'P 1'
#
loop_
_entity.id
_entity.type
_entity.pdbx_description
1 polymer ?
#
loop_
_entity_poly.entity_id
_entity_poly.type
_entity_poly.pdbx_seq_one_letter_code
_entity_poly.pdbx_strand_id
1 'polypeptide(L)'
;MTILEKNIQALLSGVNEPLGNKLLNFIQNKTCSRFNIDENLNIYDKTHNVFMYENLEEEINFFYQSILEKTPRYPFVCIYGIGNALLIKNLAKHYKHLFVFESEIELFILALSTIDLSEELKVYKVILFDCVAKDLEIQIAMIFDQQSILEYLSLYEMFISSHYYLKYYETSILSLNELCIKSASVAIRNADITCFLPLLTHGQFLQNIPSMLESIPFQRILNERKNKFENAIVVSAGPSLAKQLPLLKAYQDKAVIFCADGALSMLEKKGIVPDYVTNLDFTDLAMKFFQNKENLKQSIIALECATHPNIVRSLNAENCMIVLRNKAL
;
A
#
# COMPACT_ATOMS: atom_id res chain seq x y z
N MET A 1 30.12 26.46 -19.63
CA MET A 1 29.49 25.20 -19.19
C MET A 1 28.43 24.83 -20.22
N THR A 2 28.58 23.69 -20.87
CA THR A 2 27.61 23.18 -21.85
C THR A 2 26.27 22.86 -21.15
N ILE A 3 25.19 22.71 -21.92
CA ILE A 3 23.87 22.31 -21.37
C ILE A 3 23.99 20.97 -20.64
N LEU A 4 24.70 20.02 -21.25
CA LEU A 4 24.97 18.70 -20.67
C LEU A 4 25.71 18.80 -19.33
N GLU A 5 26.78 19.60 -19.26
CA GLU A 5 27.54 19.80 -18.03
C GLU A 5 26.67 20.39 -16.91
N LYS A 6 25.81 21.37 -17.22
CA LYS A 6 24.90 21.96 -16.22
C LYS A 6 23.91 20.93 -15.67
N ASN A 7 23.31 20.13 -16.55
CA ASN A 7 22.37 19.09 -16.18
C ASN A 7 23.03 18.00 -15.33
N ILE A 8 24.22 17.54 -15.74
CA ILE A 8 24.97 16.54 -14.96
C ILE A 8 25.38 17.10 -13.60
N GLN A 9 25.83 18.36 -13.52
CA GLN A 9 26.14 18.99 -12.24
C GLN A 9 24.92 19.10 -11.33
N ALA A 10 23.73 19.37 -11.88
CA ALA A 10 22.49 19.36 -11.12
C ALA A 10 22.15 17.97 -10.56
N LEU A 11 22.41 16.89 -11.30
CA LEU A 11 22.26 15.52 -10.78
C LEU A 11 23.25 15.25 -9.64
N LEU A 12 24.51 15.66 -9.82
CA LEU A 12 25.60 15.46 -8.86
C LEU A 12 25.50 16.34 -7.60
N SER A 13 24.62 17.34 -7.56
CA SER A 13 24.44 18.21 -6.38
C SER A 13 23.63 17.56 -5.26
N GLY A 14 23.60 16.22 -5.18
CA GLY A 14 22.81 15.46 -4.21
C GLY A 14 21.39 15.12 -4.64
N VAL A 15 21.03 15.36 -5.91
CA VAL A 15 19.70 15.02 -6.45
C VAL A 15 19.63 13.56 -6.89
N ASN A 16 20.58 13.15 -7.73
CA ASN A 16 20.72 11.77 -8.21
C ASN A 16 22.19 11.52 -8.60
N GLU A 17 23.05 11.50 -7.59
CA GLU A 17 24.50 11.29 -7.77
C GLU A 17 24.83 9.98 -8.50
N PRO A 18 24.17 8.83 -8.22
CA PRO A 18 24.43 7.59 -8.96
C PRO A 18 24.23 7.72 -10.47
N LEU A 19 23.12 8.33 -10.91
CA LEU A 19 22.87 8.56 -12.34
C LEU A 19 23.87 9.56 -12.93
N GLY A 20 24.16 10.66 -12.22
CA GLY A 20 25.15 11.64 -12.65
C GLY A 20 26.53 11.02 -12.90
N ASN A 21 26.99 10.17 -11.98
CA ASN A 21 28.25 9.43 -12.12
C ASN A 21 28.21 8.42 -13.28
N LYS A 22 27.07 7.71 -13.46
CA LYS A 22 26.89 6.78 -14.59
C LYS A 22 26.97 7.49 -15.94
N LEU A 23 26.36 8.68 -16.05
CA LEU A 23 26.41 9.52 -17.25
C LEU A 23 27.83 10.01 -17.54
N LEU A 24 28.55 10.55 -16.54
CA LEU A 24 29.95 10.97 -16.69
C LEU A 24 30.84 9.83 -17.17
N ASN A 25 30.72 8.66 -16.55
CA ASN A 25 31.49 7.47 -16.91
C ASN A 25 31.21 7.04 -18.35
N PHE A 26 29.95 7.09 -18.79
CA PHE A 26 29.58 6.78 -20.17
C PHE A 26 30.25 7.76 -21.15
N ILE A 27 30.15 9.07 -20.91
CA ILE A 27 30.70 10.10 -21.81
C ILE A 27 32.22 10.00 -21.95
N GLN A 28 32.93 9.57 -20.89
CA GLN A 28 34.38 9.40 -20.91
C GLN A 28 34.84 8.16 -21.67
N ASN A 29 34.04 7.09 -21.65
CA ASN A 29 34.47 5.76 -22.11
C ASN A 29 33.75 5.27 -23.37
N LYS A 30 32.64 5.90 -23.76
CA LYS A 30 31.77 5.48 -24.85
C LYS A 30 31.21 6.69 -25.60
N THR A 31 30.75 6.44 -26.82
CA THR A 31 30.04 7.40 -27.65
C THR A 31 28.62 6.92 -27.91
N CYS A 32 27.65 7.82 -27.99
CA CYS A 32 26.29 7.47 -28.41
C CYS A 32 26.34 6.85 -29.81
N SER A 33 26.01 5.57 -29.90
CA SER A 33 26.22 4.76 -31.09
C SER A 33 24.89 4.36 -31.73
N ARG A 34 23.87 4.11 -30.91
CA ARG A 34 22.55 3.64 -31.33
C ARG A 34 21.63 4.80 -31.69
N PHE A 35 21.60 5.83 -30.87
CA PHE A 35 20.71 6.98 -31.07
C PHE A 35 21.49 8.20 -31.57
N ASN A 36 20.88 8.97 -32.47
CA ASN A 36 21.31 10.35 -32.75
C ASN A 36 20.12 11.28 -32.74
N ILE A 37 20.38 12.55 -32.45
CA ILE A 37 19.39 13.61 -32.59
C ILE A 37 19.71 14.43 -33.84
N ASP A 38 18.68 14.85 -34.58
CA ASP A 38 18.81 15.73 -35.74
C ASP A 38 18.64 17.22 -35.37
N GLU A 39 18.74 18.11 -36.37
CA GLU A 39 18.60 19.55 -36.18
C GLU A 39 17.19 19.97 -35.71
N ASN A 40 16.18 19.14 -35.97
CA ASN A 40 14.79 19.35 -35.56
C ASN A 40 14.48 18.72 -34.19
N LEU A 41 15.51 18.25 -33.48
CA LEU A 41 15.42 17.58 -32.18
C LEU A 41 14.70 16.22 -32.23
N ASN A 42 14.54 15.61 -33.41
CA ASN A 42 14.00 14.27 -33.55
C ASN A 42 15.11 13.24 -33.34
N ILE A 43 14.77 12.12 -32.71
CA ILE A 43 15.73 11.07 -32.36
C ILE A 43 15.60 9.95 -33.40
N TYR A 44 16.70 9.56 -34.01
CA TYR A 44 16.77 8.41 -34.90
C TYR A 44 17.40 7.22 -34.17
N ASP A 45 16.70 6.09 -34.16
CA ASP A 45 17.19 4.81 -33.66
C ASP A 45 17.79 4.00 -34.80
N LYS A 46 19.13 3.88 -34.83
CA LYS A 46 19.85 3.14 -35.87
C LYS A 46 19.67 1.63 -35.77
N THR A 47 19.27 1.09 -34.62
CA THR A 47 19.01 -0.34 -34.48
C THR A 47 17.73 -0.72 -35.23
N HIS A 48 16.71 0.11 -35.15
CA HIS A 48 15.42 -0.12 -35.79
C HIS A 48 15.24 0.65 -37.12
N ASN A 49 16.20 1.49 -37.48
CA ASN A 49 16.20 2.38 -38.64
C ASN A 49 14.93 3.25 -38.73
N VAL A 50 14.52 3.83 -37.61
CA VAL A 50 13.27 4.60 -37.49
C VAL A 50 13.48 5.86 -36.67
N PHE A 51 12.74 6.92 -37.00
CA PHE A 51 12.62 8.09 -36.13
C PHE A 51 11.68 7.79 -34.96
N MET A 52 11.99 8.35 -33.79
CA MET A 52 11.18 8.22 -32.58
C MET A 52 9.82 8.89 -32.74
N TYR A 53 9.77 9.97 -33.53
CA TYR A 53 8.56 10.72 -33.85
C TYR A 53 8.35 10.77 -35.37
N GLU A 54 7.14 10.50 -35.82
CA GLU A 54 6.73 10.73 -37.21
C GLU A 54 6.53 12.23 -37.46
N ASN A 55 5.79 12.89 -36.57
CA ASN A 55 5.68 14.33 -36.48
C ASN A 55 5.90 14.77 -35.03
N LEU A 56 7.10 15.30 -34.78
CA LEU A 56 7.57 15.64 -33.44
C LEU A 56 6.65 16.63 -32.72
N GLU A 57 6.18 17.68 -33.39
CA GLU A 57 5.35 18.70 -32.77
C GLU A 57 3.93 18.18 -32.46
N GLU A 58 3.31 17.50 -33.42
CA GLU A 58 1.97 16.93 -33.25
C GLU A 58 1.94 15.86 -32.17
N GLU A 59 2.90 14.93 -32.15
CA GLU A 59 2.95 13.87 -31.15
C GLU A 59 3.24 14.42 -29.75
N ILE A 60 4.21 15.33 -29.59
CA ILE A 60 4.49 15.95 -28.29
C ILE A 60 3.25 16.68 -27.78
N ASN A 61 2.56 17.45 -28.64
CA ASN A 61 1.34 18.14 -28.27
C ASN A 61 0.22 17.18 -27.88
N PHE A 62 0.06 16.07 -28.61
CA PHE A 62 -0.92 15.03 -28.29
C PHE A 62 -0.70 14.44 -26.91
N PHE A 63 0.52 13.96 -26.61
CA PHE A 63 0.83 13.38 -25.29
C PHE A 63 0.74 14.43 -24.18
N TYR A 64 1.20 15.65 -24.43
CA TYR A 64 1.10 16.76 -23.49
C TYR A 64 -0.35 17.06 -23.10
N GLN A 65 -1.26 17.21 -24.07
CA GLN A 65 -2.67 17.48 -23.79
C GLN A 65 -3.34 16.28 -23.11
N SER A 66 -3.09 15.05 -23.58
CA SER A 66 -3.68 13.85 -22.99
C SER A 66 -3.33 13.68 -21.51
N ILE A 67 -2.07 13.96 -21.13
CA ILE A 67 -1.63 13.89 -19.73
C ILE A 67 -2.33 14.98 -18.90
N LEU A 68 -2.37 16.22 -19.39
CA LEU A 68 -3.01 17.34 -18.66
C LEU A 68 -4.52 17.13 -18.45
N GLU A 69 -5.23 16.64 -19.46
CA GLU A 69 -6.67 16.37 -19.40
C GLU A 69 -7.00 15.27 -18.38
N LYS A 70 -6.17 14.22 -18.29
CA LYS A 70 -6.37 13.10 -17.37
C LYS A 70 -5.99 13.40 -15.92
N THR A 71 -5.11 14.38 -15.69
CA THR A 71 -4.49 14.59 -14.37
C THR A 71 -4.73 15.98 -13.78
N PRO A 72 -5.99 16.48 -13.78
CA PRO A 72 -6.29 17.80 -13.24
C PRO A 72 -5.94 17.84 -11.76
N ARG A 73 -5.06 18.77 -11.38
CA ARG A 73 -4.60 19.01 -9.99
C ARG A 73 -3.76 17.89 -9.37
N TYR A 74 -3.28 16.93 -10.16
CA TYR A 74 -2.37 15.92 -9.64
C TYR A 74 -1.05 16.59 -9.23
N PRO A 75 -0.48 16.27 -8.05
CA PRO A 75 0.78 16.86 -7.62
C PRO A 75 1.99 16.28 -8.37
N PHE A 76 1.88 15.04 -8.83
CA PHE A 76 2.91 14.35 -9.58
C PHE A 76 2.34 13.55 -10.75
N VAL A 77 3.20 13.22 -11.72
CA VAL A 77 2.93 12.19 -12.74
C VAL A 77 4.16 11.32 -12.97
N CYS A 78 3.90 10.05 -13.34
CA CYS A 78 4.92 9.07 -13.71
C CYS A 78 4.94 8.91 -15.23
N ILE A 79 6.11 9.03 -15.85
CA ILE A 79 6.28 8.99 -17.30
C ILE A 79 7.38 7.99 -17.64
N TYR A 80 7.10 7.06 -18.54
CA TYR A 80 8.12 6.23 -19.17
C TYR A 80 8.58 6.86 -20.48
N GLY A 81 9.90 6.98 -20.62
CA GLY A 81 10.60 7.56 -21.76
C GLY A 81 10.94 9.02 -21.53
N ILE A 82 12.22 9.37 -21.63
CA ILE A 82 12.66 10.78 -21.57
C ILE A 82 12.60 11.45 -22.96
N GLY A 83 12.80 10.65 -24.02
CA GLY A 83 12.83 11.13 -25.41
C GLY A 83 13.88 12.23 -25.59
N ASN A 84 13.50 13.34 -26.21
CA ASN A 84 14.34 14.54 -26.34
C ASN A 84 14.14 15.56 -25.19
N ALA A 85 13.44 15.18 -24.12
CA ALA A 85 13.06 16.00 -22.97
C ALA A 85 12.12 17.21 -23.23
N LEU A 86 11.66 17.47 -24.46
CA LEU A 86 10.72 18.57 -24.73
C LEU A 86 9.39 18.41 -23.99
N LEU A 87 8.80 17.21 -24.03
CA LEU A 87 7.56 16.88 -23.30
C LEU A 87 7.75 17.10 -21.79
N ILE A 88 8.86 16.59 -21.24
CA ILE A 88 9.19 16.72 -19.81
C ILE A 88 9.32 18.19 -19.41
N LYS A 89 10.02 19.01 -20.20
CA LYS A 89 10.20 20.44 -19.94
C LYS A 89 8.86 21.18 -19.97
N ASN A 90 7.96 20.82 -20.89
CA ASN A 90 6.64 21.43 -20.96
C ASN A 90 5.75 21.04 -19.77
N LEU A 91 5.69 19.75 -19.43
CA LEU A 91 4.92 19.27 -18.28
C LEU A 91 5.46 19.81 -16.95
N ALA A 92 6.76 20.07 -16.85
CA ALA A 92 7.37 20.60 -15.63
C ALA A 92 6.80 21.98 -15.25
N LYS A 93 6.03 22.65 -16.09
CA LYS A 93 5.32 23.90 -15.72
C LYS A 93 4.09 23.65 -14.86
N HIS A 94 3.53 22.43 -14.88
CA HIS A 94 2.21 22.12 -14.32
C HIS A 94 2.24 21.24 -13.07
N TYR A 95 3.28 20.41 -12.90
CA TYR A 95 3.37 19.46 -11.77
C TYR A 95 4.40 19.91 -10.75
N LYS A 96 4.23 19.46 -9.50
CA LYS A 96 5.28 19.64 -8.46
C LYS A 96 6.41 18.64 -8.66
N HIS A 97 6.08 17.40 -9.06
CA HIS A 97 7.04 16.35 -9.32
C HIS A 97 6.73 15.61 -10.63
N LEU A 98 7.75 15.35 -11.44
CA LEU A 98 7.72 14.48 -12.60
C LEU A 98 8.68 13.34 -12.34
N PHE A 99 8.15 12.12 -12.26
CA PHE A 99 8.94 10.90 -12.14
C PHE A 99 9.14 10.33 -13.54
N VAL A 100 10.35 10.47 -14.08
CA VAL A 100 10.66 10.08 -15.47
C VAL A 100 11.56 8.85 -15.46
N PHE A 101 11.07 7.78 -16.06
CA PHE A 101 11.72 6.48 -16.12
C PHE A 101 12.32 6.27 -17.51
N GLU A 102 13.61 5.93 -17.59
CA GLU A 102 14.27 5.66 -18.86
C GLU A 102 15.24 4.48 -18.71
N SER A 103 15.23 3.61 -19.72
CA SER A 103 16.02 2.37 -19.75
C SER A 103 17.34 2.55 -20.50
N GLU A 104 17.42 3.51 -21.42
CA GLU A 104 18.59 3.72 -22.27
C GLU A 104 19.41 4.93 -21.81
N ILE A 105 20.67 4.66 -21.43
CA ILE A 105 21.59 5.72 -21.00
C ILE A 105 21.90 6.73 -22.13
N GLU A 106 21.92 6.29 -23.39
CA GLU A 106 22.12 7.18 -24.54
C GLU A 106 20.98 8.20 -24.68
N LEU A 107 19.74 7.80 -24.37
CA LEU A 107 18.59 8.71 -24.41
C LEU A 107 18.66 9.77 -23.32
N PHE A 108 19.12 9.44 -22.11
CA PHE A 108 19.45 10.44 -21.10
C PHE A 108 20.48 11.46 -21.60
N ILE A 109 21.56 11.00 -22.23
CA ILE A 109 22.63 11.89 -22.73
C ILE A 109 22.09 12.81 -23.82
N LEU A 110 21.34 12.29 -24.78
CA LEU A 110 20.75 13.09 -25.85
C LEU A 110 19.79 14.14 -25.29
N ALA A 111 18.86 13.74 -24.42
CA ALA A 111 17.91 14.62 -23.77
C ALA A 111 18.60 15.76 -22.99
N LEU A 112 19.56 15.39 -22.12
CA LEU A 112 20.28 16.35 -21.26
C LEU A 112 21.32 17.17 -22.02
N SER A 113 21.70 16.79 -23.24
CA SER A 113 22.52 17.63 -24.11
C SER A 113 21.68 18.67 -24.86
N THR A 114 20.40 18.37 -25.06
CA THR A 114 19.49 19.15 -25.90
C THR A 114 18.73 20.20 -25.09
N ILE A 115 18.18 19.80 -23.93
CA ILE A 115 17.31 20.64 -23.12
C ILE A 115 17.92 20.89 -21.75
N ASP A 116 17.99 22.15 -21.33
CA ASP A 116 18.40 22.53 -19.98
C ASP A 116 17.26 22.21 -19.00
N LEU A 117 17.47 21.20 -18.15
CA LEU A 117 16.60 20.78 -17.05
C LEU A 117 17.25 21.08 -15.68
N SER A 118 18.36 21.81 -15.64
CA SER A 118 19.21 21.89 -14.46
C SER A 118 18.49 22.48 -13.25
N GLU A 119 17.61 23.45 -13.46
CA GLU A 119 16.80 24.03 -12.38
C GLU A 119 15.71 23.07 -11.91
N GLU A 120 14.99 22.42 -12.84
CA GLU A 120 13.97 21.43 -12.49
C GLU A 120 14.54 20.22 -11.73
N LEU A 121 15.76 19.80 -12.08
CA LEU A 121 16.48 18.73 -11.39
C LEU A 121 16.88 19.17 -9.98
N LYS A 122 17.51 20.34 -9.81
CA LYS A 122 17.97 20.86 -8.50
C LYS A 122 16.85 20.97 -7.46
N VAL A 123 15.65 21.33 -7.90
CA VAL A 123 14.50 21.49 -6.99
C VAL A 123 13.64 20.23 -6.86
N TYR A 124 14.14 19.07 -7.31
CA TYR A 124 13.43 17.78 -7.28
C TYR A 124 12.07 17.82 -8.01
N LYS A 125 11.92 18.74 -8.97
CA LYS A 125 10.71 18.86 -9.79
C LYS A 125 10.70 17.83 -10.90
N VAL A 126 11.85 17.52 -11.47
CA VAL A 126 12.04 16.37 -12.35
C VAL A 126 12.98 15.40 -11.64
N ILE A 127 12.55 14.17 -11.47
CA ILE A 127 13.34 13.09 -10.87
C ILE A 127 13.46 12.00 -11.92
N LEU A 128 14.70 11.69 -12.29
CA LEU A 128 15.03 10.71 -13.31
C LEU A 128 15.33 9.37 -12.66
N PHE A 129 14.73 8.30 -13.16
CA PHE A 129 14.97 6.92 -12.75
C PHE A 129 15.60 6.14 -13.89
N ASP A 130 16.73 5.50 -13.59
CA ASP A 130 17.39 4.56 -14.48
C ASP A 130 16.78 3.17 -14.27
N CYS A 131 16.01 2.70 -15.25
CA CYS A 131 15.27 1.44 -15.14
C CYS A 131 16.19 0.20 -15.02
N VAL A 132 17.48 0.34 -15.36
CA VAL A 132 18.48 -0.73 -15.30
C VAL A 132 19.25 -0.71 -13.97
N ALA A 133 19.02 0.30 -13.12
CA ALA A 133 19.68 0.40 -11.82
C ALA A 133 19.21 -0.70 -10.87
N LYS A 134 20.16 -1.29 -10.13
CA LYS A 134 19.88 -2.41 -9.20
C LYS A 134 19.00 -2.01 -8.02
N ASP A 135 19.06 -0.74 -7.65
CA ASP A 135 18.38 -0.12 -6.52
C ASP A 135 17.08 0.60 -6.91
N LEU A 136 16.62 0.46 -8.16
CA LEU A 136 15.40 1.09 -8.66
C LEU A 136 14.16 0.85 -7.76
N GLU A 137 13.90 -0.39 -7.36
CA GLU A 137 12.76 -0.74 -6.48
C GLU A 137 12.85 0.02 -5.15
N ILE A 138 14.07 0.18 -4.60
CA ILE A 138 14.31 0.91 -3.35
C ILE A 138 14.06 2.40 -3.56
N GLN A 139 14.56 2.98 -4.66
CA GLN A 139 14.36 4.40 -4.98
C GLN A 139 12.87 4.74 -5.14
N ILE A 140 12.11 3.90 -5.87
CA ILE A 140 10.66 4.06 -6.03
C ILE A 140 9.96 3.98 -4.68
N ALA A 141 10.28 2.95 -3.88
CA ALA A 141 9.67 2.77 -2.56
C ALA A 141 9.91 3.98 -1.63
N MET A 142 11.14 4.50 -1.59
CA MET A 142 11.47 5.68 -0.77
C MET A 142 10.70 6.93 -1.18
N ILE A 143 10.50 7.15 -2.48
CA ILE A 143 9.76 8.31 -2.99
C ILE A 143 8.26 8.16 -2.75
N PHE A 144 7.73 6.96 -2.94
CA PHE A 144 6.30 6.67 -2.73
C PHE A 144 5.92 6.73 -1.24
N ASP A 145 6.84 6.44 -0.33
CA ASP A 145 6.61 6.55 1.12
C ASP A 145 6.60 7.99 1.64
N GLN A 146 6.96 8.99 0.81
CA GLN A 146 6.87 10.39 1.20
C GLN A 146 5.41 10.82 1.35
N GLN A 147 5.05 11.40 2.50
CA GLN A 147 3.68 11.83 2.84
C GLN A 147 2.95 12.57 1.70
N SER A 148 3.61 13.54 1.07
CA SER A 148 3.02 14.36 -0.01
C SER A 148 2.74 13.60 -1.31
N ILE A 149 3.38 12.45 -1.51
CA ILE A 149 3.18 11.55 -2.65
C ILE A 149 2.16 10.47 -2.26
N LEU A 150 2.36 9.87 -1.08
CA LEU A 150 1.55 8.81 -0.50
C LEU A 150 0.05 9.11 -0.49
N GLU A 151 -0.34 10.34 -0.13
CA GLU A 151 -1.73 10.80 -0.11
C GLU A 151 -2.43 10.75 -1.49
N TYR A 152 -1.66 10.71 -2.57
CA TYR A 152 -2.13 10.71 -3.95
C TYR A 152 -1.79 9.42 -4.70
N LEU A 153 -1.12 8.44 -4.08
CA LEU A 153 -0.68 7.21 -4.75
C LEU A 153 -1.82 6.36 -5.29
N SER A 154 -3.04 6.48 -4.74
CA SER A 154 -4.23 5.82 -5.29
C SER A 154 -4.61 6.32 -6.70
N LEU A 155 -4.10 7.49 -7.11
CA LEU A 155 -4.29 8.09 -8.43
C LEU A 155 -3.15 7.78 -9.40
N TYR A 156 -2.20 6.93 -9.01
CA TYR A 156 -1.06 6.56 -9.84
C TYR A 156 -1.50 6.02 -11.21
N GLU A 157 -0.87 6.54 -12.27
CA GLU A 157 -0.93 6.05 -13.64
C GLU A 157 0.46 6.21 -14.27
N MET A 158 0.90 5.23 -15.06
CA MET A 158 2.13 5.33 -15.86
C MET A 158 1.78 5.87 -17.25
N PHE A 159 2.22 7.09 -17.54
CA PHE A 159 2.10 7.70 -18.86
C PHE A 159 3.30 7.36 -19.73
N ILE A 160 3.14 7.37 -21.05
CA ILE A 160 4.21 7.07 -22.01
C ILE A 160 4.47 8.31 -22.85
N SER A 161 5.75 8.63 -23.11
CA SER A 161 6.14 9.88 -23.78
C SER A 161 6.00 9.87 -25.30
N SER A 162 5.93 8.71 -25.95
CA SER A 162 5.76 8.58 -27.41
C SER A 162 5.30 7.19 -27.84
N HIS A 163 4.76 7.09 -29.07
CA HIS A 163 4.39 5.80 -29.68
C HIS A 163 5.59 4.87 -29.88
N TYR A 164 6.78 5.42 -30.08
CA TYR A 164 8.01 4.64 -30.19
C TYR A 164 8.28 3.80 -28.93
N TYR A 165 8.08 4.34 -27.72
CA TYR A 165 8.27 3.55 -26.51
C TYR A 165 7.23 2.44 -26.38
N LEU A 166 5.97 2.72 -26.71
CA LEU A 166 4.91 1.70 -26.74
C LEU A 166 5.27 0.54 -27.67
N LYS A 167 5.88 0.83 -28.82
CA LYS A 167 6.22 -0.19 -29.82
C LYS A 167 7.45 -1.02 -29.46
N TYR A 168 8.51 -0.40 -28.93
CA TYR A 168 9.81 -1.06 -28.76
C TYR A 168 10.16 -1.40 -27.30
N TYR A 169 9.44 -0.86 -26.32
CA TYR A 169 9.71 -1.04 -24.89
C TYR A 169 8.50 -1.57 -24.09
N GLU A 170 7.47 -2.10 -24.76
CA GLU A 170 6.25 -2.61 -24.13
C GLU A 170 6.53 -3.51 -22.92
N THR A 171 7.39 -4.51 -23.07
CA THR A 171 7.73 -5.43 -21.97
C THR A 171 8.39 -4.72 -20.79
N SER A 172 9.29 -3.76 -21.06
CA SER A 172 9.96 -2.99 -20.00
C SER A 172 8.97 -2.06 -19.27
N ILE A 173 8.06 -1.44 -20.02
CA ILE A 173 6.98 -0.60 -19.50
C ILE A 173 6.07 -1.41 -18.58
N LEU A 174 5.62 -2.59 -19.02
CA LEU A 174 4.74 -3.46 -18.24
C LEU A 174 5.41 -3.91 -16.94
N SER A 175 6.65 -4.40 -17.01
CA SER A 175 7.39 -4.83 -15.83
C SER A 175 7.65 -3.69 -14.84
N LEU A 176 7.98 -2.49 -15.33
CA LEU A 176 8.14 -1.33 -14.47
C LEU A 176 6.80 -0.89 -13.84
N ASN A 177 5.73 -0.90 -14.62
CA ASN A 177 4.42 -0.51 -14.11
C ASN A 177 3.95 -1.45 -12.99
N GLU A 178 4.17 -2.77 -13.15
CA GLU A 178 3.93 -3.75 -12.08
C GLU A 178 4.74 -3.45 -10.81
N LEU A 179 6.02 -3.08 -10.96
CA LEU A 179 6.90 -2.69 -9.86
C LEU A 179 6.37 -1.46 -9.11
N CYS A 180 5.97 -0.43 -9.83
CA CYS A 180 5.39 0.79 -9.26
C CYS A 180 4.07 0.51 -8.55
N ILE A 181 3.15 -0.26 -9.16
CA ILE A 181 1.87 -0.63 -8.54
C ILE A 181 2.09 -1.43 -7.25
N LYS A 182 3.02 -2.39 -7.27
CA LYS A 182 3.39 -3.17 -6.08
C LYS A 182 3.94 -2.27 -4.98
N SER A 183 4.85 -1.36 -5.33
CA SER A 183 5.44 -0.40 -4.38
C SER A 183 4.39 0.53 -3.78
N ALA A 184 3.51 1.09 -4.62
CA ALA A 184 2.41 1.94 -4.17
C ALA A 184 1.44 1.19 -3.25
N SER A 185 1.10 -0.06 -3.59
CA SER A 185 0.21 -0.91 -2.78
C SER A 185 0.81 -1.20 -1.40
N VAL A 186 2.13 -1.40 -1.31
CA VAL A 186 2.83 -1.59 -0.03
C VAL A 186 2.78 -0.31 0.79
N ALA A 187 3.09 0.85 0.20
CA ALA A 187 3.08 2.14 0.89
C ALA A 187 1.67 2.48 1.43
N ILE A 188 0.64 2.37 0.59
CA ILE A 188 -0.76 2.62 0.97
C ILE A 188 -1.21 1.70 2.11
N ARG A 189 -0.87 0.40 2.03
CA ARG A 189 -1.22 -0.58 3.08
C ARG A 189 -0.51 -0.29 4.38
N ASN A 190 0.78 0.03 4.34
CA ASN A 190 1.56 0.31 5.55
C ASN A 190 1.06 1.57 6.26
N ALA A 191 0.56 2.53 5.49
CA ALA A 191 -0.04 3.76 6.01
C ALA A 191 -1.49 3.59 6.49
N ASP A 192 -2.08 2.40 6.35
CA ASP A 192 -3.49 2.09 6.66
C ASP A 192 -4.49 3.08 6.03
N ILE A 193 -4.12 3.66 4.88
CA ILE A 193 -4.93 4.68 4.17
C ILE A 193 -6.20 4.06 3.60
N THR A 194 -6.20 2.75 3.35
CA THR A 194 -7.42 2.02 3.05
C THR A 194 -8.27 2.01 4.32
N CYS A 195 -9.12 3.02 4.51
CA CYS A 195 -10.13 3.11 5.57
C CYS A 195 -11.11 1.92 5.57
N PHE A 196 -10.88 0.87 4.77
CA PHE A 196 -11.62 -0.37 4.71
C PHE A 196 -11.87 -0.96 6.10
N LEU A 197 -10.83 -1.20 6.90
CA LEU A 197 -11.01 -1.86 8.19
C LEU A 197 -11.80 -0.99 9.18
N PRO A 198 -11.49 0.32 9.36
CA PRO A 198 -12.33 1.22 10.16
C PRO A 198 -13.77 1.33 9.66
N LEU A 199 -14.01 1.48 8.35
CA LEU A 199 -15.36 1.58 7.79
C LEU A 199 -16.15 0.29 7.94
N LEU A 200 -15.51 -0.86 7.71
CA LEU A 200 -16.11 -2.17 7.89
C LEU A 200 -16.53 -2.38 9.35
N THR A 201 -15.61 -2.20 10.28
CA THR A 201 -15.85 -2.41 11.72
C THR A 201 -16.86 -1.41 12.27
N HIS A 202 -16.85 -0.16 11.79
CA HIS A 202 -17.89 0.83 12.11
C HIS A 202 -19.27 0.38 11.60
N GLY A 203 -19.36 -0.09 10.36
CA GLY A 203 -20.60 -0.62 9.79
C GLY A 203 -21.12 -1.86 10.53
N GLN A 204 -20.23 -2.72 11.02
CA GLN A 204 -20.59 -3.88 11.84
C GLN A 204 -21.07 -3.45 13.23
N PHE A 205 -20.37 -2.49 13.87
CA PHE A 205 -20.83 -1.87 15.12
C PHE A 205 -22.25 -1.33 15.01
N LEU A 206 -22.55 -0.53 13.98
CA LEU A 206 -23.89 0.02 13.77
C LEU A 206 -24.96 -1.07 13.65
N GLN A 207 -24.66 -2.18 12.98
CA GLN A 207 -25.56 -3.32 12.86
C GLN A 207 -25.76 -4.07 14.18
N ASN A 208 -24.78 -4.04 15.09
CA ASN A 208 -24.82 -4.72 16.37
C ASN A 208 -25.51 -3.90 17.47
N ILE A 209 -25.75 -2.59 17.27
CA ILE A 209 -26.39 -1.70 18.27
C ILE A 209 -27.71 -2.29 18.82
N PRO A 210 -28.67 -2.77 18.00
CA PRO A 210 -29.92 -3.32 18.53
C PRO A 210 -29.68 -4.48 19.50
N SER A 211 -28.88 -5.47 19.09
CA SER A 211 -28.52 -6.61 19.94
C SER A 211 -27.70 -6.20 21.17
N MET A 212 -26.86 -5.17 21.05
CA MET A 212 -26.08 -4.63 22.17
C MET A 212 -27.01 -4.05 23.25
N LEU A 213 -28.05 -3.32 22.86
CA LEU A 213 -29.03 -2.74 23.79
C LEU A 213 -29.89 -3.79 24.49
N GLU A 214 -30.15 -4.93 23.84
CA GLU A 214 -30.90 -6.07 24.39
C GLU A 214 -30.03 -7.01 25.24
N SER A 215 -28.70 -6.98 25.03
CA SER A 215 -27.73 -7.84 25.71
C SER A 215 -27.48 -7.45 27.18
N ILE A 216 -26.74 -8.30 27.90
CA ILE A 216 -26.37 -8.02 29.29
C ILE A 216 -25.45 -6.80 29.34
N PRO A 217 -25.81 -5.73 30.08
CA PRO A 217 -24.94 -4.56 30.18
C PRO A 217 -23.61 -4.91 30.85
N PHE A 218 -22.49 -4.53 30.24
CA PHE A 218 -21.16 -4.80 30.80
C PHE A 218 -21.01 -4.31 32.25
N GLN A 219 -21.56 -3.13 32.56
CA GLN A 219 -21.55 -2.58 33.91
C GLN A 219 -22.29 -3.46 34.94
N ARG A 220 -23.32 -4.20 34.53
CA ARG A 220 -24.03 -5.14 35.40
C ARG A 220 -23.11 -6.28 35.81
N ILE A 221 -22.39 -6.87 34.85
CA ILE A 221 -21.41 -7.92 35.12
C ILE A 221 -20.32 -7.44 36.07
N LEU A 222 -19.79 -6.23 35.84
CA LEU A 222 -18.82 -5.63 36.76
C LEU A 222 -19.39 -5.50 38.18
N ASN A 223 -20.61 -5.00 38.34
CA ASN A 223 -21.20 -4.81 39.66
C ASN A 223 -21.47 -6.13 40.38
N GLU A 224 -21.97 -7.16 39.67
CA GLU A 224 -22.34 -8.45 40.26
C GLU A 224 -21.14 -9.34 40.58
N ARG A 225 -20.08 -9.28 39.75
CA ARG A 225 -18.95 -10.21 39.83
C ARG A 225 -17.67 -9.62 40.41
N LYS A 226 -17.59 -8.30 40.62
CA LYS A 226 -16.41 -7.65 41.20
C LYS A 226 -16.09 -8.24 42.58
N ASN A 227 -14.81 -8.57 42.78
CA ASN A 227 -14.26 -9.15 44.01
C ASN A 227 -14.93 -10.48 44.46
N LYS A 228 -15.58 -11.22 43.55
CA LYS A 228 -16.20 -12.52 43.85
C LYS A 228 -15.27 -13.72 43.64
N PHE A 229 -14.18 -13.52 42.92
CA PHE A 229 -13.24 -14.58 42.57
C PHE A 229 -11.83 -14.15 42.96
N GLU A 230 -11.09 -15.06 43.61
CA GLU A 230 -9.68 -14.84 43.94
C GLU A 230 -8.77 -15.06 42.73
N ASN A 231 -9.14 -16.04 41.89
CA ASN A 231 -8.32 -16.50 40.78
C ASN A 231 -9.11 -16.43 39.46
N ALA A 232 -8.43 -16.02 38.40
CA ALA A 232 -8.94 -16.05 37.03
C ALA A 232 -7.98 -16.82 36.13
N ILE A 233 -8.53 -17.64 35.23
CA ILE A 233 -7.77 -18.40 34.24
C ILE A 233 -8.19 -17.92 32.86
N VAL A 234 -7.22 -17.46 32.06
CA VAL A 234 -7.44 -17.07 30.66
C VAL A 234 -6.91 -18.17 29.75
N VAL A 235 -7.79 -18.72 28.92
CA VAL A 235 -7.54 -19.89 28.09
C VAL A 235 -7.52 -19.47 26.62
N SER A 236 -6.42 -19.74 25.93
CA SER A 236 -6.22 -19.45 24.51
C SER A 236 -5.87 -20.71 23.72
N ALA A 237 -6.03 -20.66 22.40
CA ALA A 237 -5.91 -21.81 21.50
C ALA A 237 -4.45 -22.24 21.20
N GLY A 238 -3.50 -21.93 22.09
CA GLY A 238 -2.11 -22.33 21.94
C GLY A 238 -1.91 -23.86 22.04
N PRO A 239 -0.90 -24.43 21.36
CA PRO A 239 -0.66 -25.88 21.36
C PRO A 239 -0.36 -26.45 22.76
N SER A 240 0.11 -25.60 23.70
CA SER A 240 0.34 -25.97 25.10
C SER A 240 -0.94 -26.24 25.89
N LEU A 241 -2.11 -25.78 25.42
CA LEU A 241 -3.39 -25.97 26.10
C LEU A 241 -3.69 -27.46 26.34
N ALA A 242 -3.37 -28.32 25.38
CA ALA A 242 -3.62 -29.76 25.48
C ALA A 242 -3.02 -30.39 26.74
N LYS A 243 -1.84 -29.90 27.18
CA LYS A 243 -1.16 -30.39 28.39
C LYS A 243 -1.86 -29.93 29.68
N GLN A 244 -2.58 -28.81 29.62
CA GLN A 244 -3.22 -28.19 30.78
C GLN A 244 -4.68 -28.60 30.97
N LEU A 245 -5.32 -29.21 29.97
CA LEU A 245 -6.74 -29.62 30.04
C LEU A 245 -7.07 -30.48 31.28
N PRO A 246 -6.26 -31.47 31.71
CA PRO A 246 -6.55 -32.23 32.92
C PRO A 246 -6.54 -31.37 34.19
N LEU A 247 -5.58 -30.46 34.30
CA LEU A 247 -5.46 -29.55 35.43
C LEU A 247 -6.61 -28.54 35.43
N LEU A 248 -6.92 -27.95 34.27
CA LEU A 248 -8.03 -27.02 34.11
C LEU A 248 -9.36 -27.64 34.55
N LYS A 249 -9.62 -28.89 34.16
CA LYS A 249 -10.81 -29.62 34.57
C LYS A 249 -10.87 -29.85 36.08
N ALA A 250 -9.75 -30.19 36.71
CA ALA A 250 -9.69 -30.44 38.16
C ALA A 250 -9.90 -29.17 39.02
N TYR A 251 -9.67 -27.99 38.44
CA TYR A 251 -9.73 -26.70 39.14
C TYR A 251 -10.82 -25.77 38.60
N GLN A 252 -11.71 -26.24 37.71
CA GLN A 252 -12.70 -25.37 37.07
C GLN A 252 -13.63 -24.67 38.06
N ASP A 253 -13.98 -25.30 39.17
CA ASP A 253 -14.87 -24.73 40.19
C ASP A 253 -14.13 -23.80 41.18
N LYS A 254 -12.82 -23.60 41.02
CA LYS A 254 -11.97 -22.81 41.94
C LYS A 254 -11.48 -21.49 41.36
N ALA A 255 -11.75 -21.21 40.10
CA ALA A 255 -11.33 -20.00 39.41
C ALA A 255 -12.34 -19.63 38.33
N VAL A 256 -12.47 -18.34 38.05
CA VAL A 256 -13.27 -17.88 36.90
C VAL A 256 -12.50 -18.14 35.61
N ILE A 257 -13.13 -18.79 34.63
CA ILE A 257 -12.50 -19.17 33.37
C ILE A 257 -12.96 -18.24 32.23
N PHE A 258 -12.02 -17.54 31.63
CA PHE A 258 -12.19 -16.80 30.37
C PHE A 258 -11.60 -17.61 29.22
N CYS A 259 -12.39 -17.90 28.21
CA CYS A 259 -12.00 -18.67 27.04
C CYS A 259 -12.01 -17.79 25.80
N ALA A 260 -10.89 -17.72 25.08
CA ALA A 260 -10.91 -17.23 23.70
C ALA A 260 -11.74 -18.21 22.84
N ASP A 261 -12.57 -17.69 21.94
CA ASP A 261 -13.41 -18.46 21.02
C ASP A 261 -12.69 -19.65 20.35
N GLY A 262 -11.47 -19.47 19.86
CA GLY A 262 -10.68 -20.53 19.22
C GLY A 262 -10.34 -21.72 20.13
N ALA A 263 -10.34 -21.54 21.45
CA ALA A 263 -10.09 -22.60 22.42
C ALA A 263 -11.36 -23.34 22.88
N LEU A 264 -12.55 -22.78 22.60
CA LEU A 264 -13.82 -23.27 23.13
C LEU A 264 -14.03 -24.76 22.81
N SER A 265 -13.88 -25.14 21.55
CA SER A 265 -14.09 -26.53 21.11
C SER A 265 -13.17 -27.55 21.81
N MET A 266 -11.99 -27.15 22.27
CA MET A 266 -11.08 -28.04 23.01
C MET A 266 -11.55 -28.25 24.46
N LEU A 267 -12.11 -27.20 25.08
CA LEU A 267 -12.66 -27.26 26.44
C LEU A 267 -13.93 -28.10 26.47
N GLU A 268 -14.84 -27.87 25.52
CA GLU A 268 -16.09 -28.62 25.39
C GLU A 268 -15.84 -30.13 25.24
N LYS A 269 -14.87 -30.53 24.41
CA LYS A 269 -14.48 -31.94 24.22
C LYS A 269 -13.99 -32.63 25.50
N LYS A 270 -13.56 -31.86 26.51
CA LYS A 270 -13.14 -32.38 27.81
C LYS A 270 -14.18 -32.15 28.90
N GLY A 271 -15.35 -31.59 28.56
CA GLY A 271 -16.40 -31.26 29.51
C GLY A 271 -15.96 -30.19 30.51
N ILE A 272 -15.21 -29.20 30.04
CA ILE A 272 -14.83 -28.01 30.80
C ILE A 272 -15.75 -26.88 30.33
N VAL A 273 -16.45 -26.24 31.25
CA VAL A 273 -17.39 -25.16 30.93
C VAL A 273 -16.76 -23.83 31.35
N PRO A 274 -16.40 -22.95 30.40
CA PRO A 274 -15.88 -21.64 30.74
C PRO A 274 -16.99 -20.72 31.27
N ASP A 275 -16.66 -19.82 32.20
CA ASP A 275 -17.61 -18.79 32.66
C ASP A 275 -17.85 -17.72 31.59
N TYR A 276 -16.80 -17.40 30.83
CA TYR A 276 -16.83 -16.41 29.76
C TYR A 276 -16.22 -16.95 28.48
N VAL A 277 -16.86 -16.67 27.35
CA VAL A 277 -16.30 -16.92 26.02
C VAL A 277 -16.16 -15.59 25.29
N THR A 278 -14.96 -15.26 24.81
CA THR A 278 -14.69 -13.96 24.18
C THR A 278 -14.48 -14.10 22.68
N ASN A 279 -15.02 -13.17 21.88
CA ASN A 279 -14.69 -13.02 20.46
C ASN A 279 -14.42 -11.54 20.13
N LEU A 280 -13.40 -11.32 19.30
CA LEU A 280 -13.00 -9.99 18.81
C LEU A 280 -12.89 -9.96 17.27
N ASP A 281 -13.24 -11.06 16.60
CA ASP A 281 -13.00 -11.21 15.17
C ASP A 281 -14.11 -10.51 14.38
N PHE A 282 -13.70 -9.63 13.46
CA PHE A 282 -14.62 -8.92 12.56
C PHE A 282 -15.07 -9.81 11.39
N THR A 283 -14.48 -11.00 11.24
CA THR A 283 -14.86 -12.00 10.22
C THR A 283 -15.87 -13.01 10.76
N ASP A 284 -16.68 -13.59 9.86
CA ASP A 284 -17.65 -14.63 10.21
C ASP A 284 -17.01 -16.02 10.40
N LEU A 285 -15.70 -16.16 10.14
CA LEU A 285 -14.97 -17.42 10.32
C LEU A 285 -15.04 -17.93 11.77
N ALA A 286 -15.17 -17.04 12.74
CA ALA A 286 -15.31 -17.41 14.14
C ALA A 286 -16.65 -18.09 14.46
N MET A 287 -17.67 -18.01 13.59
CA MET A 287 -18.93 -18.76 13.76
C MET A 287 -18.70 -20.26 13.96
N LYS A 288 -17.65 -20.83 13.34
CA LYS A 288 -17.32 -22.26 13.48
C LYS A 288 -17.02 -22.67 14.92
N PHE A 289 -16.63 -21.74 15.78
CA PHE A 289 -16.35 -22.01 17.19
C PHE A 289 -17.62 -22.04 18.04
N PHE A 290 -18.72 -21.44 17.59
CA PHE A 290 -19.98 -21.32 18.33
C PHE A 290 -21.07 -22.31 17.88
N GLN A 291 -20.69 -23.44 17.29
CA GLN A 291 -21.65 -24.41 16.73
C GLN A 291 -22.50 -25.12 17.80
N ASN A 292 -21.95 -25.34 19.00
CA ASN A 292 -22.63 -26.10 20.05
C ASN A 292 -23.39 -25.19 21.02
N LYS A 293 -24.62 -24.81 20.64
CA LYS A 293 -25.43 -23.82 21.39
C LYS A 293 -25.89 -24.26 22.77
N GLU A 294 -25.96 -25.56 23.07
CA GLU A 294 -26.46 -26.02 24.37
C GLU A 294 -25.48 -25.72 25.51
N ASN A 295 -24.19 -25.96 25.29
CA ASN A 295 -23.13 -25.67 26.27
C ASN A 295 -22.96 -24.17 26.50
N LEU A 296 -23.17 -23.36 25.45
CA LEU A 296 -23.04 -21.90 25.51
C LEU A 296 -24.04 -21.26 26.49
N LYS A 297 -25.17 -21.92 26.80
CA LYS A 297 -26.14 -21.41 27.78
C LYS A 297 -25.57 -21.29 29.19
N GLN A 298 -24.48 -21.98 29.50
CA GLN A 298 -23.82 -21.96 30.81
C GLN A 298 -22.72 -20.90 30.91
N SER A 299 -22.36 -20.26 29.79
CA SER A 299 -21.32 -19.24 29.71
C SER A 299 -21.92 -17.88 29.40
N ILE A 300 -21.22 -16.80 29.80
CA ILE A 300 -21.49 -15.46 29.28
C ILE A 300 -20.62 -15.22 28.06
N ILE A 301 -21.23 -14.95 26.92
CA ILE A 301 -20.49 -14.65 25.70
C ILE A 301 -20.19 -13.16 25.65
N ALA A 302 -18.91 -12.81 25.61
CA ALA A 302 -18.40 -11.45 25.56
C ALA A 302 -17.93 -11.11 24.14
N LEU A 303 -18.70 -10.29 23.44
CA LEU A 303 -18.38 -9.87 22.08
C LEU A 303 -17.85 -8.44 22.07
N GLU A 304 -16.89 -8.19 21.19
CA GLU A 304 -16.48 -6.84 20.86
C GLU A 304 -17.58 -6.17 20.00
N CYS A 305 -17.73 -4.84 20.08
CA CYS A 305 -18.83 -4.14 19.43
C CYS A 305 -18.85 -4.26 17.89
N ALA A 306 -17.70 -4.47 17.27
CA ALA A 306 -17.50 -4.73 15.85
C ALA A 306 -17.31 -6.22 15.51
N THR A 307 -17.61 -7.15 16.42
CA THR A 307 -17.74 -8.58 16.07
C THR A 307 -18.68 -8.74 14.86
N HIS A 308 -18.38 -9.70 13.97
CA HIS A 308 -19.20 -9.90 12.78
C HIS A 308 -20.70 -10.08 13.11
N PRO A 309 -21.64 -9.34 12.47
CA PRO A 309 -23.06 -9.34 12.82
C PRO A 309 -23.74 -10.71 12.78
N ASN A 310 -23.29 -11.61 11.90
CA ASN A 310 -23.82 -12.99 11.87
C ASN A 310 -23.55 -13.76 13.16
N ILE A 311 -22.41 -13.54 13.83
CA ILE A 311 -22.10 -14.17 15.13
C ILE A 311 -23.09 -13.65 16.16
N VAL A 312 -23.24 -12.33 16.27
CA VAL A 312 -24.19 -11.66 17.18
C VAL A 312 -25.61 -12.19 16.99
N ARG A 313 -26.10 -12.21 15.74
CA ARG A 313 -27.43 -12.73 15.39
C ARG A 313 -27.59 -14.21 15.72
N SER A 314 -26.55 -15.03 15.47
CA SER A 314 -26.64 -16.47 15.71
C SER A 314 -26.76 -16.86 17.19
N LEU A 315 -26.26 -16.00 18.08
CA LEU A 315 -26.24 -16.20 19.53
C LEU A 315 -27.50 -15.67 20.23
N ASN A 316 -28.44 -15.07 19.49
CA ASN A 316 -29.77 -14.66 19.97
C ASN A 316 -29.78 -13.78 21.25
N ALA A 317 -28.69 -13.07 21.56
CA ALA A 317 -28.50 -12.23 22.77
C ALA A 317 -28.71 -12.90 24.14
N GLU A 318 -29.26 -14.11 24.21
CA GLU A 318 -29.39 -14.91 25.42
C GLU A 318 -28.00 -15.22 25.98
N ASN A 319 -27.68 -14.68 27.15
CA ASN A 319 -26.38 -14.77 27.82
C ASN A 319 -25.20 -14.12 27.08
N CYS A 320 -25.45 -13.14 26.21
CA CYS A 320 -24.41 -12.35 25.57
C CYS A 320 -24.22 -10.98 26.24
N MET A 321 -23.01 -10.44 26.19
CA MET A 321 -22.72 -9.02 26.38
C MET A 321 -21.93 -8.51 25.17
N ILE A 322 -22.31 -7.37 24.63
CA ILE A 322 -21.58 -6.70 23.55
C ILE A 322 -20.92 -5.45 24.13
N VAL A 323 -19.60 -5.39 24.08
CA VAL A 323 -18.81 -4.41 24.84
C VAL A 323 -18.32 -3.30 23.90
N LEU A 324 -18.77 -2.07 24.17
CA LEU A 324 -18.25 -0.86 23.53
C LEU A 324 -16.88 -0.50 24.12
N ARG A 325 -15.85 -0.39 23.29
CA ARG A 325 -14.52 0.10 23.70
C ARG A 325 -14.45 1.63 23.62
N ASN A 326 -13.95 2.25 24.69
CA ASN A 326 -13.79 3.70 24.80
C ASN A 326 -12.75 4.33 23.84
N LYS A 327 -12.08 3.51 23.01
CA LYS A 327 -11.09 3.93 21.99
C LYS A 327 -11.51 3.57 20.55
N ALA A 328 -12.73 3.08 20.35
CA ALA A 328 -13.26 2.69 19.04
C ALA A 328 -14.07 3.82 18.34
N LEU A 329 -14.06 5.03 18.92
CA LEU A 329 -14.68 6.24 18.38
C LEU A 329 -13.62 7.29 18.09
#